data_AF-A0A366YP28-F1
#
_entry.id   AF-A0A366YP28-F1
#
_cell.length_a   1.000
_cell.length_b   1.000
_cell.length_c   1.000
_cell.angle_alpha   90.00
_cell.angle_beta   90.00
_cell.angle_gamma   90.00
#
_symmetry.space_group_name_H-M   'P 1'
#
loop_
_entity.id
_entity.type
_entity.pdbx_description
1 polymer ?
#
loop_
_entity_poly.entity_id
_entity_poly.type
_entity_poly.pdbx_seq_one_letter_code
_entity_poly.pdbx_strand_id
1 'polypeptide(L)'
;MATLEQLIIFFLLIGVGVIARKVGVITPGNTPQLTSLVFNFAMPAIILSGITTEQPHISGKDLSIVLTSAFTTLILLIICSRMLARILRYEREYYGVITVMTTFTNVSMMGIPMIYSLYGSEAMIYITVFLLPYNLLFFSYGYYCMKDQSGNTESLNTIYLPGK
;
A
#
# COMPACT_ATOMS: atom_id res chain seq x y z
N MET A 1 -23.49 -6.39 0.60
CA MET A 1 -23.37 -7.63 -0.20
C MET A 1 -22.34 -7.49 -1.32
N ALA A 2 -22.34 -6.38 -2.07
CA ALA A 2 -21.34 -6.09 -3.12
C ALA A 2 -19.87 -6.16 -2.66
N THR A 3 -19.55 -5.73 -1.43
CA THR A 3 -18.18 -5.79 -0.89
C THR A 3 -17.63 -7.21 -0.75
N LEU A 4 -18.46 -8.17 -0.32
CA LEU A 4 -18.06 -9.56 -0.16
C LEU A 4 -17.80 -10.22 -1.52
N GLU A 5 -18.67 -9.94 -2.49
CA GLU A 5 -18.50 -10.40 -3.87
C GLU A 5 -17.18 -9.91 -4.47
N GLN A 6 -16.88 -8.62 -4.30
CA GLN A 6 -15.62 -8.05 -4.77
C GLN A 6 -14.39 -8.70 -4.12
N LEU A 7 -14.46 -8.98 -2.81
CA LEU A 7 -13.40 -9.69 -2.11
C LEU A 7 -13.21 -11.10 -2.66
N ILE A 8 -14.29 -11.82 -2.98
CA ILE A 8 -14.24 -13.15 -3.60
C ILE A 8 -13.62 -13.08 -4.99
N ILE A 9 -14.02 -12.11 -5.83
CA ILE A 9 -13.45 -11.92 -7.17
C ILE A 9 -11.93 -11.68 -7.09
N PHE A 10 -11.49 -10.80 -6.19
CA PHE A 10 -10.05 -10.53 -5.99
C PHE A 10 -9.31 -11.76 -5.47
N PHE A 11 -9.91 -12.51 -4.55
CA PHE A 11 -9.34 -13.75 -4.04
C PHE A 11 -9.17 -14.79 -5.14
N LEU A 12 -10.18 -14.96 -6.01
CA LEU A 12 -10.11 -15.84 -7.17
C LEU A 12 -9.04 -15.38 -8.17
N LEU A 13 -8.94 -14.08 -8.45
CA LEU A 13 -7.89 -13.50 -9.31
C LEU A 13 -6.48 -13.78 -8.78
N ILE A 14 -6.25 -13.62 -7.47
CA ILE A 14 -4.99 -13.98 -6.84
C ILE A 14 -4.73 -15.48 -7.00
N GLY A 15 -5.75 -16.31 -6.78
CA GLY A 15 -5.67 -17.77 -7.00
C GLY A 15 -5.27 -18.14 -8.44
N VAL A 16 -5.85 -17.48 -9.44
CA VAL A 16 -5.48 -17.64 -10.85
C VAL A 16 -4.02 -17.25 -11.07
N GLY A 17 -3.55 -16.15 -10.47
CA GLY A 17 -2.14 -15.75 -10.52
C GLY A 17 -1.19 -16.81 -9.92
N VAL A 18 -1.58 -17.44 -8.81
CA VAL A 18 -0.83 -18.54 -8.19
C VAL A 18 -0.78 -19.77 -9.11
N ILE A 19 -1.90 -20.12 -9.76
CA ILE A 19 -1.96 -21.23 -10.72
C ILE A 19 -1.10 -20.91 -11.95
N ALA A 20 -1.19 -19.69 -12.49
CA ALA A 20 -0.38 -19.24 -13.63
C ALA A 20 1.12 -19.31 -13.33
N ARG A 21 1.52 -19.03 -12.09
CA ARG A 21 2.90 -19.24 -11.63
C ARG A 21 3.29 -20.73 -11.59
N LYS A 22 2.39 -21.59 -11.10
CA LYS A 22 2.63 -23.05 -11.06
C LYS A 22 2.73 -23.69 -12.45
N VAL A 23 1.97 -23.18 -13.41
CA VAL A 23 1.96 -23.68 -14.82
C VAL A 23 3.13 -23.10 -15.64
N GLY A 24 3.92 -22.18 -15.07
CA GLY A 24 5.10 -21.62 -15.73
C GLY A 24 4.82 -20.44 -16.68
N VAL A 25 3.58 -19.95 -16.73
CA VAL A 25 3.22 -18.73 -17.47
C VAL A 25 3.86 -17.51 -16.79
N ILE A 26 3.75 -17.45 -15.45
CA ILE A 26 4.43 -16.45 -14.62
C ILE A 26 5.70 -17.07 -14.04
N THR A 27 6.84 -16.57 -14.47
CA THR A 27 8.16 -16.89 -13.97
C THR A 27 8.68 -15.78 -13.04
N PRO A 28 9.69 -16.04 -12.21
CA PRO A 28 10.33 -14.99 -11.42
C PRO A 28 10.89 -13.85 -12.29
N GLY A 29 11.30 -14.18 -13.52
CA GLY A 29 11.89 -13.24 -14.46
C GLY A 29 10.90 -12.31 -15.15
N ASN A 30 9.59 -12.62 -15.20
CA ASN A 30 8.55 -11.77 -15.81
C ASN A 30 7.59 -11.14 -14.77
N THR A 31 7.72 -11.48 -13.47
CA THR A 31 6.93 -10.90 -12.37
C THR A 31 7.16 -9.39 -12.16
N PRO A 32 8.42 -8.88 -12.15
CA PRO A 32 8.66 -7.45 -12.06
C PRO A 32 8.05 -6.66 -13.22
N GLN A 33 8.07 -7.21 -14.43
CA GLN A 33 7.58 -6.58 -15.66
C GLN A 33 6.05 -6.45 -15.62
N LEU A 34 5.35 -7.48 -15.12
CA LEU A 34 3.90 -7.40 -14.90
C LEU A 34 3.56 -6.33 -13.85
N THR A 35 4.33 -6.28 -12.76
CA THR A 35 4.16 -5.24 -11.73
C THR A 35 4.37 -3.84 -12.32
N SER A 36 5.45 -3.64 -13.10
CA SER A 36 5.73 -2.39 -13.79
C SER A 36 4.66 -2.02 -14.81
N LEU A 37 4.08 -2.97 -15.53
CA LEU A 37 2.98 -2.72 -16.47
C LEU A 37 1.75 -2.17 -15.72
N VAL A 38 1.38 -2.81 -14.61
CA VAL A 38 0.23 -2.38 -13.81
C VAL A 38 0.47 -0.99 -13.20
N PHE A 39 1.63 -0.78 -12.59
CA PHE A 39 1.93 0.51 -11.95
C PHE A 39 2.08 1.67 -12.94
N ASN A 40 2.74 1.44 -14.09
CA ASN A 40 3.05 2.53 -15.01
C ASN A 40 1.93 2.80 -16.03
N PHE A 41 1.08 1.82 -16.32
CA PHE A 41 0.03 1.97 -17.34
C PHE A 41 -1.37 1.80 -16.77
N ALA A 42 -1.66 0.66 -16.12
CA ALA A 42 -3.02 0.37 -15.68
C ALA A 42 -3.50 1.32 -14.58
N MET A 43 -2.67 1.58 -13.57
CA MET A 43 -3.03 2.48 -12.46
C MET A 43 -3.26 3.93 -12.92
N PRO A 44 -2.38 4.56 -13.72
CA PRO A 44 -2.66 5.88 -14.29
C PRO A 44 -3.91 5.89 -15.17
N ALA A 45 -4.15 4.85 -15.97
CA ALA A 45 -5.35 4.77 -16.79
C ALA A 45 -6.64 4.73 -15.94
N ILE A 46 -6.63 3.98 -14.83
CA ILE A 46 -7.77 3.94 -13.89
C ILE A 46 -7.98 5.32 -13.25
N ILE A 47 -6.89 5.95 -12.77
CA ILE A 47 -6.98 7.29 -12.17
C ILE A 47 -7.52 8.30 -13.19
N LEU A 48 -7.01 8.29 -14.43
CA LEU A 48 -7.47 9.17 -15.51
C LEU A 48 -8.93 8.93 -15.87
N SER A 49 -9.40 7.67 -15.87
CA SER A 49 -10.82 7.35 -16.09
C SER A 49 -11.74 7.97 -15.02
N GLY A 50 -11.22 8.14 -13.80
CA GLY A 50 -11.87 8.85 -12.71
C GLY A 50 -11.92 10.38 -12.87
N ILE A 51 -11.03 10.95 -13.69
CA ILE A 51 -10.95 12.41 -13.94
C ILE A 51 -11.79 12.81 -15.15
N THR A 52 -11.89 11.94 -16.16
CA THR A 52 -12.65 12.20 -17.39
C THR A 52 -14.17 12.02 -17.23
N THR A 53 -14.62 11.36 -16.16
CA THR A 53 -16.05 11.30 -15.81
C THR A 53 -16.43 12.61 -15.11
N GLU A 54 -17.56 13.22 -15.46
CA GLU A 54 -18.06 14.45 -14.80
C GLU A 54 -17.98 14.30 -13.28
N GLN A 55 -16.98 14.95 -12.66
CA GLN A 55 -16.72 14.72 -11.24
C GLN A 55 -17.80 15.41 -10.43
N PRO A 56 -18.51 14.71 -9.53
CA PRO A 56 -19.23 15.38 -8.47
C PRO A 56 -18.22 16.19 -7.65
N HIS A 57 -18.45 17.48 -7.50
CA HIS A 57 -17.63 18.33 -6.63
C HIS A 57 -17.62 17.71 -5.22
N ILE A 58 -16.43 17.43 -4.68
CA ILE A 58 -16.33 16.99 -3.29
C ILE A 58 -16.71 18.17 -2.40
N SER A 59 -17.77 18.02 -1.60
CA SER A 59 -18.15 19.06 -0.65
C SER A 59 -17.04 19.20 0.39
N GLY A 60 -16.79 20.42 0.90
CA GLY A 60 -15.81 20.64 1.96
C GLY A 60 -16.09 19.78 3.21
N LYS A 61 -17.36 19.45 3.45
CA LYS A 61 -17.77 18.51 4.50
C LYS A 61 -17.28 17.09 4.22
N ASP A 62 -17.47 16.58 3.01
CA ASP A 62 -17.05 15.23 2.64
C ASP A 62 -15.53 15.11 2.65
N LEU A 63 -14.83 16.15 2.22
CA LEU A 63 -13.37 16.24 2.30
C LEU A 63 -12.88 16.10 3.75
N SER A 64 -13.53 16.81 4.69
CA SER A 64 -13.17 16.73 6.11
C SER A 64 -13.40 15.33 6.67
N ILE A 65 -14.49 14.66 6.29
CA ILE A 65 -14.79 13.28 6.71
C ILE A 65 -13.74 12.30 6.17
N VAL A 66 -13.34 12.43 4.90
CA VAL A 66 -12.29 11.60 4.31
C VAL A 66 -10.95 11.81 5.02
N LEU A 67 -10.58 13.06 5.30
CA LEU A 67 -9.34 13.34 6.02
C LEU A 67 -9.37 12.75 7.43
N THR A 68 -10.44 13.02 8.19
CA THR A 68 -10.57 12.51 9.56
C THR A 68 -10.54 10.99 9.57
N SER A 69 -11.30 10.33 8.68
CA SER A 69 -11.28 8.86 8.57
C SER A 69 -9.89 8.34 8.17
N ALA A 70 -9.19 8.98 7.24
CA ALA A 70 -7.82 8.61 6.88
C ALA A 70 -6.87 8.65 8.08
N PHE A 71 -6.87 9.75 8.84
CA PHE A 71 -6.05 9.87 10.04
C PHE A 71 -6.45 8.87 11.11
N THR A 72 -7.74 8.68 11.37
CA THR A 72 -8.22 7.71 12.36
C THR A 72 -7.80 6.29 11.99
N THR A 73 -7.98 5.87 10.73
CA THR A 73 -7.59 4.54 10.25
C THR A 73 -6.08 4.34 10.35
N LEU A 74 -5.27 5.33 9.96
CA LEU A 74 -3.81 5.25 10.05
C LEU A 74 -3.32 5.16 11.50
N ILE A 75 -3.88 5.95 12.41
CA ILE A 75 -3.54 5.89 13.84
C ILE A 75 -3.91 4.52 14.42
N LEU A 76 -5.10 4.00 14.10
CA LEU A 76 -5.54 2.68 14.53
C LEU A 76 -4.59 1.58 14.02
N LEU A 77 -4.18 1.63 12.75
CA LEU A 77 -3.23 0.68 12.18
C LEU A 77 -1.87 0.70 12.90
N ILE A 78 -1.35 1.88 13.23
CA ILE A 78 -0.08 2.01 13.99
C ILE A 78 -0.22 1.45 15.41
N ILE A 79 -1.36 1.67 16.07
CA ILE A 79 -1.62 1.09 17.39
C ILE A 79 -1.73 -0.43 17.28
N CYS A 80 -2.49 -0.93 16.32
CA CYS A 80 -2.64 -2.35 16.04
C CYS A 80 -1.29 -3.00 15.71
N SER A 81 -0.42 -2.35 14.93
CA SER A 81 0.90 -2.89 14.60
C SER A 81 1.79 -3.05 15.84
N ARG A 82 1.74 -2.08 16.77
CA ARG A 82 2.46 -2.18 18.04
C ARG A 82 1.89 -3.26 18.97
N MET A 83 0.56 -3.39 19.00
CA MET A 83 -0.09 -4.49 19.73
C MET A 83 0.31 -5.84 19.14
N LEU A 84 0.29 -5.96 17.82
CA LEU A 84 0.68 -7.16 17.09
C LEU A 84 2.15 -7.54 17.39
N ALA A 85 3.07 -6.58 17.28
CA ALA A 85 4.48 -6.80 17.59
C ALA A 85 4.71 -7.28 19.04
N ARG A 86 3.94 -6.72 19.99
CA ARG A 86 3.99 -7.13 21.40
C ARG A 86 3.39 -8.51 21.65
N ILE A 87 2.27 -8.84 21.02
CA ILE A 87 1.58 -10.13 21.17
C ILE A 87 2.45 -11.26 20.59
N LEU A 88 3.03 -11.05 19.40
CA LEU A 88 3.93 -12.01 18.77
C LEU A 88 5.35 -12.02 19.35
N ARG A 89 5.64 -11.19 20.36
CA ARG A 89 6.93 -11.12 21.06
C ARG A 89 8.12 -10.95 20.11
N TYR A 90 7.96 -10.14 19.08
CA TYR A 90 9.08 -9.82 18.19
C TYR A 90 10.17 -9.06 18.94
N GLU A 91 11.43 -9.24 18.51
CA GLU A 91 12.53 -8.45 19.05
C GLU A 91 12.33 -6.97 18.67
N ARG A 92 12.82 -6.06 19.52
CA ARG A 92 12.68 -4.62 19.28
C ARG A 92 13.30 -4.17 17.96
N GLU A 93 14.29 -4.92 17.49
CA GLU A 93 14.93 -4.73 16.20
C GLU A 93 13.99 -4.95 15.01
N TYR A 94 12.83 -5.63 15.15
CA TYR A 94 11.86 -5.82 14.06
C TYR A 94 10.62 -4.93 14.15
N TYR A 95 10.48 -4.13 15.22
CA TYR A 95 9.29 -3.32 15.46
C TYR A 95 9.01 -2.27 14.38
N GLY A 96 10.06 -1.67 13.81
CA GLY A 96 9.98 -0.74 12.68
C GLY A 96 9.41 -1.42 11.43
N VAL A 97 10.04 -2.48 10.93
CA VAL A 97 9.55 -3.31 9.81
C VAL A 97 8.10 -3.74 10.02
N ILE A 98 7.76 -4.29 11.19
CA ILE A 98 6.39 -4.77 11.46
C ILE A 98 5.40 -3.61 11.42
N THR A 99 5.77 -2.46 11.99
CA THR A 99 4.93 -1.26 11.95
C THR A 99 4.69 -0.81 10.53
N VAL A 100 5.74 -0.76 9.71
CA VAL A 100 5.61 -0.33 8.31
C VAL A 100 4.81 -1.34 7.50
N MET A 101 5.13 -2.63 7.57
CA MET A 101 4.46 -3.69 6.81
C MET A 101 2.98 -3.84 7.18
N THR A 102 2.63 -3.57 8.44
CA THR A 102 1.23 -3.65 8.91
C THR A 102 0.45 -2.39 8.56
N THR A 103 1.07 -1.22 8.69
CA THR A 103 0.38 0.08 8.49
C THR A 103 0.30 0.46 7.02
N PHE A 104 1.41 0.29 6.30
CA PHE A 104 1.56 0.72 4.92
C PHE A 104 1.60 -0.49 3.99
N THR A 105 0.41 -0.95 3.61
CA THR A 105 0.23 -2.11 2.74
C THR A 105 0.20 -1.68 1.26
N ASN A 106 -0.08 -2.60 0.34
CA ASN A 106 -0.26 -2.29 -1.09
C ASN A 106 -1.64 -1.67 -1.40
N VAL A 107 -2.15 -0.77 -0.54
CA VAL A 107 -3.44 -0.07 -0.71
C VAL A 107 -3.55 0.60 -2.08
N SER A 108 -2.46 1.18 -2.61
CA SER A 108 -2.52 1.84 -3.92
C SER A 108 -2.78 0.85 -5.06
N MET A 109 -2.14 -0.33 -5.03
CA MET A 109 -2.33 -1.34 -6.09
C MET A 109 -3.66 -2.06 -5.99
N MET A 110 -4.09 -2.45 -4.78
CA MET A 110 -5.27 -3.27 -4.59
C MET A 110 -6.52 -2.43 -4.29
N GLY A 111 -6.36 -1.34 -3.53
CA GLY A 111 -7.46 -0.47 -3.10
C GLY A 111 -8.05 0.36 -4.24
N ILE A 112 -7.23 0.90 -5.15
CA ILE A 112 -7.74 1.69 -6.28
C ILE A 112 -8.67 0.84 -7.18
N PRO A 113 -8.24 -0.32 -7.71
CA PRO A 113 -9.12 -1.16 -8.53
C PRO A 113 -10.34 -1.68 -7.76
N MET A 114 -10.21 -1.95 -6.46
CA MET A 114 -11.31 -2.41 -5.63
C MET A 114 -12.39 -1.33 -5.46
N ILE A 115 -12.00 -0.10 -5.10
CA ILE A 115 -12.95 1.01 -4.95
C ILE A 115 -13.56 1.35 -6.31
N TYR A 116 -12.78 1.34 -7.38
CA TYR A 116 -13.28 1.58 -8.73
C TYR A 116 -14.35 0.56 -9.13
N SER A 117 -14.13 -0.72 -8.83
CA SER A 117 -15.10 -1.77 -9.17
C SER A 117 -16.37 -1.71 -8.32
N LEU A 118 -16.27 -1.27 -7.06
CA LEU A 118 -17.41 -1.20 -6.13
C LEU A 118 -18.25 0.06 -6.29
N TYR A 119 -17.61 1.19 -6.52
CA TYR A 119 -18.21 2.52 -6.45
C TYR A 119 -18.02 3.34 -7.72
N GLY A 120 -17.35 2.80 -8.74
CA GLY A 120 -17.13 3.46 -10.02
C GLY A 120 -16.09 4.58 -9.96
N SER A 121 -16.10 5.42 -11.01
CA SER A 121 -15.21 6.56 -11.16
C SER A 121 -15.45 7.67 -10.14
N GLU A 122 -16.68 7.85 -9.66
CA GLU A 122 -17.03 8.91 -8.68
C GLU A 122 -16.27 8.77 -7.36
N ALA A 123 -15.99 7.54 -6.91
CA ALA A 123 -15.26 7.30 -5.67
C ALA A 123 -13.74 7.54 -5.79
N MET A 124 -13.22 7.76 -7.01
CA MET A 124 -11.78 7.94 -7.25
C MET A 124 -11.22 9.19 -6.59
N ILE A 125 -12.02 10.26 -6.49
CA ILE A 125 -11.59 11.48 -5.81
C ILE A 125 -11.37 11.23 -4.31
N TYR A 126 -12.22 10.43 -3.67
CA TYR A 126 -12.14 10.12 -2.24
C TYR A 126 -10.90 9.27 -1.91
N ILE A 127 -10.60 8.23 -2.69
CA ILE A 127 -9.38 7.43 -2.48
C ILE A 127 -8.11 8.24 -2.77
N THR A 128 -8.13 9.12 -3.78
CA THR A 128 -6.99 10.00 -4.07
C THR A 128 -6.70 10.93 -2.88
N VAL A 129 -7.73 11.53 -2.31
CA VAL A 129 -7.61 12.36 -1.11
C VAL A 129 -7.10 11.54 0.08
N PHE A 130 -7.61 10.32 0.29
CA PHE A 130 -7.14 9.42 1.36
C PHE A 130 -5.66 9.05 1.19
N LEU A 131 -5.20 8.88 -0.06
CA LEU A 131 -3.81 8.53 -0.38
C LEU A 131 -2.83 9.67 -0.06
N LEU A 132 -3.27 10.93 0.00
CA LEU A 132 -2.39 12.07 0.34
C LEU A 132 -1.78 11.95 1.75
N PRO A 133 -2.56 11.90 2.85
CA PRO A 133 -2.00 11.72 4.19
C PRO A 133 -1.34 10.35 4.35
N TYR A 134 -1.84 9.31 3.68
CA TYR A 134 -1.22 7.98 3.66
C TYR A 134 0.23 8.03 3.13
N ASN A 135 0.43 8.62 1.94
CA ASN A 135 1.76 8.74 1.34
C ASN A 135 2.65 9.68 2.14
N LEU A 136 2.10 10.78 2.67
CA LEU A 136 2.84 11.71 3.53
C LEU A 136 3.37 10.99 4.78
N LEU A 137 2.53 10.20 5.46
CA LEU A 137 2.92 9.38 6.61
C LEU A 137 3.90 8.26 6.22
N PHE A 138 3.74 7.65 5.05
CA PHE A 138 4.65 6.63 4.57
C PHE A 138 6.07 7.18 4.39
N PHE A 139 6.20 8.30 3.67
CA PHE A 139 7.51 8.91 3.41
C PHE A 139 8.13 9.61 4.64
N SER A 140 7.32 10.01 5.62
CA SER A 140 7.82 10.60 6.87
C SER A 140 8.03 9.56 7.95
N TYR A 141 6.95 9.03 8.52
CA TYR A 141 6.98 8.07 9.63
C TYR A 141 7.47 6.69 9.21
N GLY A 142 7.01 6.19 8.06
CA GLY A 142 7.44 4.88 7.55
C GLY A 142 8.95 4.83 7.32
N TYR A 143 9.50 5.85 6.65
CA TYR A 143 10.94 6.00 6.45
C TYR A 143 11.72 6.10 7.77
N TYR A 144 11.23 6.89 8.74
CA TYR A 144 11.84 6.98 10.07
C TYR A 144 11.90 5.63 10.79
N CYS A 145 10.81 4.86 10.76
CA CYS A 145 10.74 3.53 11.39
C CYS A 145 11.70 2.51 10.75
N MET A 146 11.94 2.57 9.44
CA MET A 146 12.90 1.70 8.77
C MET A 146 14.34 2.16 8.97
N LYS A 147 14.59 3.47 9.01
CA LYS A 147 15.94 4.02 9.23
C LYS A 147 16.53 3.57 10.57
N ASP A 148 15.71 3.55 11.62
CA ASP A 148 16.13 3.16 12.98
C ASP A 148 16.67 1.72 13.05
N GLN A 149 16.27 0.85 12.11
CA GLN A 149 16.73 -0.54 12.03
C GLN A 149 17.93 -0.75 11.11
N SER A 150 18.08 0.10 10.09
CA SER A 150 19.25 0.05 9.18
C SER A 150 20.57 0.48 9.84
N GLY A 151 20.55 0.88 11.12
CA GLY A 151 21.70 1.36 11.87
C GLY A 151 22.69 0.29 12.34
N ASN A 152 22.55 -1.00 12.00
CA ASN A 152 23.43 -2.04 12.58
C ASN A 152 24.16 -2.99 11.62
N THR A 153 24.00 -2.90 10.30
CA THR A 153 24.80 -3.66 9.30
C THR A 153 24.36 -3.10 7.94
N GLU A 154 25.14 -2.32 7.20
CA GLU A 154 26.34 -2.74 6.47
C GLU A 154 27.26 -1.55 6.13
N SER A 155 28.57 -1.75 6.28
CA SER A 155 29.65 -1.16 5.45
C SER A 155 30.16 0.28 5.65
N LEU A 156 29.87 1.01 6.74
CA LEU A 156 30.70 2.21 7.04
C LEU A 156 32.17 1.85 7.41
N ASN A 157 32.45 0.57 7.69
CA ASN A 157 33.80 0.05 7.91
C ASN A 157 34.49 -0.46 6.63
N THR A 158 33.82 -0.45 5.47
CA THR A 158 34.46 -0.82 4.18
C THR A 158 34.94 0.41 3.40
N ILE A 159 34.53 1.62 3.79
CA ILE A 159 34.83 2.86 3.08
C ILE A 159 35.95 3.69 3.76
N TYR A 160 36.18 3.53 5.07
CA TYR A 160 37.14 4.34 5.83
C TYR A 160 38.37 3.57 6.38
N LEU A 161 39.07 2.84 5.50
CA LEU A 161 40.42 2.24 5.69
C LEU A 161 40.45 0.85 6.38
N PRO A 162 41.44 -0.03 6.08
CA PRO A 162 42.76 0.30 5.54
C PRO A 162 43.27 -0.61 4.41
N GLY A 163 44.23 -0.08 3.65
CA GLY A 163 45.13 -0.92 2.88
C GLY A 163 45.86 -1.92 3.79
N LYS A 164 45.74 -3.19 3.42
CA LYS A 164 46.83 -4.15 3.29
C LYS A 164 46.49 -5.08 2.14
#